data_AF-A0A956IAH9-F1
#
_entry.id   AF-A0A956IAH9-F1
#
_cell.length_a   1.000
_cell.length_b   1.000
_cell.length_c   1.000
_cell.angle_alpha   90.00
_cell.angle_beta   90.00
_cell.angle_gamma   90.00
#
_symmetry.space_group_name_H-M   'P 1'
#
loop_
_entity.id
_entity.type
_entity.pdbx_description
1 polymer ?
#
loop_
_entity_poly.entity_id
_entity_poly.type
_entity_poly.pdbx_seq_one_letter_code
_entity_poly.pdbx_strand_id
1 'polypeptide(L)'
;MLRRLPVFFFALLAACGGDDDVPSRGEGSPCETATDCESSLVCLDGRCRARPDASVVEDAGMECAAARVCGESCCAAEEICGGGSCCRPADLCGGVCCGGTDQACVADRCVLDCGAREACGEGAAAACCAEGDLCYLGACRTPGAACTRTTDCEDGEYCEATVGRCLPRATEGEACEYMPPVEELRITEEWHWPPAAGPAVFATHDQVMMAPMVANLTDDDGDGDVDRDDVPDVVFHTFTGNDYWGNGILRAVSGDDGRELWPAPGTDPGYPRRRAARSRSVSSSRTRPGPRSPRARSAFAATRRVICS
;
A
#
# COMPACT_ATOMS: atom_id res chain seq x y z
N MET A 1 -83.13 5.95 28.37
CA MET A 1 -82.80 7.08 29.26
C MET A 1 -82.33 8.21 28.35
N LEU A 2 -83.22 9.14 27.93
CA LEU A 2 -83.39 10.50 28.51
C LEU A 2 -82.05 11.27 28.56
N ARG A 3 -81.83 12.45 27.98
CA ARG A 3 -82.62 13.69 27.74
C ARG A 3 -81.80 14.54 26.73
N ARG A 4 -82.32 15.17 25.68
CA ARG A 4 -83.10 16.44 25.59
C ARG A 4 -82.49 17.65 26.33
N LEU A 5 -82.39 18.74 25.55
CA LEU A 5 -82.74 20.15 25.89
C LEU A 5 -81.59 21.14 26.29
N PRO A 6 -81.78 22.47 26.14
CA PRO A 6 -81.23 23.33 25.06
C PRO A 6 -80.56 24.62 25.64
N VAL A 7 -80.64 25.77 24.94
CA VAL A 7 -80.69 27.19 25.39
C VAL A 7 -79.69 28.05 24.60
N PHE A 8 -80.10 28.77 23.54
CA PHE A 8 -80.64 30.15 23.52
C PHE A 8 -79.75 31.19 24.19
N PHE A 9 -79.21 32.16 23.44
CA PHE A 9 -79.41 33.58 23.77
C PHE A 9 -79.04 34.48 22.59
N PHE A 10 -80.06 35.10 22.01
CA PHE A 10 -79.95 36.25 21.11
C PHE A 10 -80.75 37.35 21.79
N ALA A 11 -80.10 38.46 22.13
CA ALA A 11 -80.76 39.66 22.64
C ALA A 11 -79.99 40.90 22.18
N LEU A 12 -80.53 41.55 21.14
CA LEU A 12 -80.30 42.96 20.81
C LEU A 12 -80.95 43.86 21.87
N LEU A 13 -80.34 45.03 22.12
CA LEU A 13 -80.96 46.34 22.43
C LEU A 13 -79.80 47.40 22.43
N ALA A 14 -79.75 48.30 21.44
CA ALA A 14 -80.24 49.70 21.45
C ALA A 14 -79.19 50.72 22.00
N ALA A 15 -78.55 51.55 21.15
CA ALA A 15 -78.92 52.94 20.77
C ALA A 15 -78.34 53.99 21.78
N CYS A 16 -77.74 55.16 21.50
CA CYS A 16 -77.62 56.11 20.37
C CYS A 16 -76.38 57.02 20.57
N GLY A 17 -75.87 57.64 19.49
CA GLY A 17 -75.55 59.09 19.48
C GLY A 17 -74.08 59.54 19.33
N GLY A 18 -73.83 60.43 18.36
CA GLY A 18 -72.78 61.46 18.43
C GLY A 18 -71.71 61.45 17.33
N ASP A 19 -71.96 62.25 16.30
CA ASP A 19 -71.07 63.24 15.63
C ASP A 19 -69.59 62.91 15.29
N ASP A 20 -69.29 63.11 13.99
CA ASP A 20 -68.08 63.72 13.41
C ASP A 20 -66.70 63.42 14.00
N ASP A 21 -65.93 62.57 13.31
CA ASP A 21 -64.54 62.83 12.90
C ASP A 21 -64.00 61.57 12.20
N VAL A 22 -63.79 61.61 10.88
CA VAL A 22 -63.02 60.57 10.21
C VAL A 22 -61.57 60.71 10.72
N PRO A 23 -60.99 59.74 11.44
CA PRO A 23 -59.61 59.85 11.87
C PRO A 23 -58.74 59.77 10.63
N SER A 24 -58.11 60.87 10.25
CA SER A 24 -57.11 60.91 9.19
C SER A 24 -56.01 59.87 9.50
N ARG A 25 -55.86 58.83 8.66
CA ARG A 25 -54.90 57.72 8.83
C ARG A 25 -53.53 57.98 8.19
N GLY A 26 -53.22 59.25 7.93
CA GLY A 26 -52.00 59.69 7.28
C GLY A 26 -50.77 59.64 8.18
N GLU A 27 -49.63 60.03 7.63
CA GLU A 27 -48.36 60.06 8.35
C GLU A 27 -48.42 61.02 9.55
N GLY A 28 -47.94 60.56 10.71
CA GLY A 28 -47.95 61.30 11.96
C GLY A 28 -49.22 61.17 12.81
N SER A 29 -50.27 60.51 12.29
CA SER A 29 -51.50 60.21 13.04
C SER A 29 -51.27 59.21 14.17
N PRO A 30 -52.03 59.32 15.28
CA PRO A 30 -51.93 58.37 16.38
C PRO A 30 -52.43 56.98 15.96
N CYS A 31 -51.76 55.94 16.43
CA CYS A 31 -52.13 54.55 16.16
C CYS A 31 -51.80 53.67 17.37
N GLU A 32 -52.54 52.58 17.54
CA GLU A 32 -52.17 51.52 18.48
C GLU A 32 -51.63 50.29 17.74
N THR A 33 -52.10 50.07 16.50
CA THR A 33 -51.73 48.94 15.66
C THR A 33 -51.44 49.39 14.22
N ALA A 34 -50.72 48.58 13.45
CA ALA A 34 -50.40 48.91 12.06
C ALA A 34 -51.65 49.03 11.15
N THR A 35 -52.77 48.42 11.53
CA THR A 35 -54.06 48.52 10.82
C THR A 35 -54.75 49.88 10.97
N ASP A 36 -54.31 50.70 11.92
CA ASP A 36 -54.82 52.07 12.11
C ASP A 36 -54.16 53.06 11.13
N CYS A 37 -53.07 52.65 10.48
CA CYS A 37 -52.33 53.43 9.51
C CYS A 37 -52.75 53.12 8.07
N GLU A 38 -52.52 54.07 7.16
CA GLU A 38 -52.64 53.81 5.72
C GLU A 38 -51.70 52.68 5.27
N SER A 39 -52.07 51.97 4.21
CA SER A 39 -51.43 50.72 3.77
C SER A 39 -49.91 50.78 3.50
N SER A 40 -49.31 51.96 3.37
CA SER A 40 -47.88 52.21 3.17
C SER A 40 -47.11 52.57 4.45
N LEU A 41 -47.79 52.65 5.59
CA LEU A 41 -47.24 53.11 6.88
C LEU A 41 -47.30 51.98 7.92
N VAL A 42 -46.44 52.07 8.94
CA VAL A 42 -46.44 51.19 10.11
C VAL A 42 -46.59 51.99 11.39
N CYS A 43 -47.26 51.42 12.38
CA CYS A 43 -47.38 52.05 13.70
C CYS A 43 -46.07 51.87 14.47
N LEU A 44 -45.37 52.98 14.72
CA LEU A 44 -44.12 53.02 15.49
C LEU A 44 -44.26 54.09 16.57
N ASP A 45 -44.07 53.69 17.83
CA ASP A 45 -44.17 54.56 19.01
C ASP A 45 -45.50 55.35 19.09
N GLY A 46 -46.60 54.67 18.74
CA GLY A 46 -47.94 55.25 18.79
C GLY A 46 -48.27 56.23 17.65
N ARG A 47 -47.44 56.30 16.60
CA ARG A 47 -47.70 57.12 15.39
C ARG A 47 -47.41 56.37 14.08
N CYS A 48 -48.19 56.67 13.05
CA CYS A 48 -47.98 56.12 11.71
C CYS A 48 -46.76 56.75 11.03
N ARG A 49 -45.78 55.94 10.63
CA ARG A 49 -44.54 56.36 9.93
C ARG A 49 -44.20 55.45 8.76
N ALA A 50 -43.48 55.97 7.77
CA ALA A 50 -42.94 55.17 6.68
C ALA A 50 -41.98 54.09 7.22
N ARG A 51 -41.97 52.91 6.59
CA ARG A 51 -40.99 51.87 6.92
C ARG A 51 -39.59 52.42 6.62
N PRO A 52 -38.61 52.30 7.53
CA PRO A 52 -37.23 52.57 7.17
C PRO A 52 -36.79 51.53 6.14
N ASP A 53 -36.54 51.97 4.91
CA ASP A 53 -36.02 51.15 3.83
C ASP A 53 -34.66 50.57 4.25
N ALA A 54 -34.47 49.27 3.99
CA ALA A 54 -33.21 48.59 4.28
C ALA A 54 -32.09 49.18 3.40
N SER A 55 -31.18 49.92 4.02
CA SER A 55 -29.92 50.32 3.40
C SER A 55 -29.07 49.07 3.17
N VAL A 56 -28.86 48.74 1.89
CA VAL A 56 -27.73 47.92 1.44
C VAL A 56 -26.45 48.56 1.95
N VAL A 57 -25.70 47.82 2.75
CA VAL A 57 -24.26 48.07 2.90
C VAL A 57 -23.63 47.70 1.57
N GLU A 58 -23.08 48.70 0.86
CA GLU A 58 -22.13 48.45 -0.22
C GLU A 58 -20.87 47.83 0.40
N ASP A 59 -20.81 46.50 0.41
CA ASP A 59 -19.51 45.85 0.37
C ASP A 59 -18.89 46.27 -0.97
N ALA A 60 -17.78 47.00 -0.93
CA ALA A 60 -16.93 47.25 -2.08
C ALA A 60 -16.36 45.91 -2.55
N GLY A 61 -17.18 45.15 -3.28
CA GLY A 61 -16.84 43.88 -3.89
C GLY A 61 -15.79 44.13 -4.95
N MET A 62 -14.65 43.49 -4.78
CA MET A 62 -13.51 43.40 -5.70
C MET A 62 -13.91 43.45 -7.20
N GLU A 63 -13.78 44.63 -7.83
CA GLU A 63 -14.16 44.83 -9.24
C GLU A 63 -13.03 44.45 -10.21
N CYS A 64 -12.88 43.16 -10.51
CA CYS A 64 -12.17 42.71 -11.71
C CYS A 64 -12.98 41.66 -12.46
N ALA A 65 -12.65 41.50 -13.75
CA ALA A 65 -13.26 40.45 -14.57
C ALA A 65 -13.04 39.08 -13.91
N ALA A 66 -14.05 38.20 -13.94
CA ALA A 66 -14.01 36.90 -13.25
C ALA A 66 -12.75 36.06 -13.57
N ALA A 67 -12.19 36.20 -14.79
CA ALA A 67 -10.96 35.54 -15.21
C ALA A 67 -9.67 36.03 -14.50
N ARG A 68 -9.74 37.15 -13.77
CA ARG A 68 -8.63 37.80 -13.06
C ARG A 68 -8.77 37.77 -11.54
N VAL A 69 -9.81 37.11 -11.02
CA VAL A 69 -10.01 36.93 -9.58
C VAL A 69 -9.03 35.86 -9.10
N CYS A 70 -8.22 36.19 -8.09
CA CYS A 70 -7.23 35.30 -7.50
C CYS A 70 -7.28 35.35 -5.98
N GLY A 71 -8.05 34.44 -5.39
CA GLY A 71 -8.36 34.47 -3.96
C GLY A 71 -9.10 35.77 -3.59
N GLU A 72 -8.53 36.53 -2.67
CA GLU A 72 -9.08 37.81 -2.19
C GLU A 72 -8.54 39.03 -2.96
N SER A 73 -7.80 38.80 -4.06
CA SER A 73 -7.14 39.86 -4.83
C SER A 73 -7.42 39.75 -6.34
N CYS A 74 -7.17 40.84 -7.07
CA CYS A 74 -7.23 40.87 -8.52
C CYS A 74 -5.84 40.84 -9.14
N CYS A 75 -5.68 40.00 -10.17
CA CYS A 75 -4.51 40.06 -11.04
C CYS A 75 -4.52 41.31 -11.94
N ALA A 76 -3.34 41.76 -12.36
CA ALA A 76 -3.20 42.89 -13.27
C ALA A 76 -3.93 42.64 -14.60
N ALA A 77 -4.13 43.71 -15.40
CA ALA A 77 -4.95 43.65 -16.62
C ALA A 77 -4.53 42.58 -17.65
N GLU A 78 -3.25 42.19 -17.65
CA GLU A 78 -2.66 41.19 -18.56
C GLU A 78 -2.23 39.90 -17.85
N GLU A 79 -2.63 39.71 -16.60
CA GLU A 79 -2.31 38.53 -15.80
C GLU A 79 -3.53 37.62 -15.63
N ILE A 80 -3.27 36.34 -15.45
CA ILE A 80 -4.24 35.31 -15.13
C ILE A 80 -3.91 34.70 -13.76
N CYS A 81 -4.94 34.23 -13.05
CA CYS A 81 -4.73 33.50 -11.80
C CYS A 81 -4.44 32.02 -12.08
N GLY A 82 -3.35 31.51 -11.51
CA GLY A 82 -3.03 30.08 -11.48
C GLY A 82 -2.53 29.68 -10.10
N GLY A 83 -3.17 28.69 -9.47
CA GLY A 83 -2.74 28.19 -8.16
C GLY A 83 -2.73 29.23 -7.03
N GLY A 84 -3.52 30.31 -7.14
CA GLY A 84 -3.56 31.39 -6.16
C GLY A 84 -2.48 32.47 -6.33
N SER A 85 -1.70 32.44 -7.41
CA SER A 85 -0.75 33.49 -7.79
C SER A 85 -1.09 34.06 -9.17
N CYS A 86 -0.77 35.33 -9.39
CA CYS A 86 -0.96 36.01 -10.67
C CYS A 86 0.31 35.95 -11.53
N CYS A 87 0.16 35.65 -12.81
CA CYS A 87 1.26 35.62 -13.78
C CYS A 87 0.76 35.93 -15.18
N ARG A 88 1.66 36.13 -16.15
CA ARG A 88 1.24 36.27 -17.55
C ARG A 88 0.69 34.93 -18.05
N PRO A 89 -0.24 34.93 -19.03
CA PRO A 89 -0.75 33.69 -19.62
C PRO A 89 0.33 32.73 -20.15
N ALA A 90 1.51 33.25 -20.53
CA ALA A 90 2.65 32.45 -20.97
C ALA A 90 3.33 31.66 -19.84
N ASP A 91 3.17 32.10 -18.59
CA ASP A 91 3.79 31.51 -17.40
C ASP A 91 2.84 30.54 -16.65
N LEU A 92 1.62 30.36 -17.18
CA LEU A 92 0.63 29.42 -16.65
C LEU A 92 0.99 27.99 -17.05
N CYS A 93 1.22 27.12 -16.07
CA CYS A 93 1.64 25.74 -16.26
C CYS A 93 0.76 24.79 -15.45
N GLY A 94 0.06 23.83 -16.06
CA GLY A 94 -0.76 22.87 -15.32
C GLY A 94 -1.83 23.48 -14.40
N GLY A 95 -2.24 24.74 -14.64
CA GLY A 95 -3.19 25.47 -13.80
C GLY A 95 -2.56 26.23 -12.62
N VAL A 96 -1.24 26.25 -12.50
CA VAL A 96 -0.49 27.07 -11.53
C VAL A 96 0.39 28.09 -12.26
N CYS A 97 0.58 29.26 -11.65
CA CYS A 97 1.50 30.26 -12.17
C CYS A 97 2.94 29.95 -11.74
N CYS A 98 3.83 29.68 -12.70
CA CYS A 98 5.27 29.60 -12.41
C CYS A 98 5.80 31.02 -12.23
N GLY A 99 6.46 31.31 -11.10
CA GLY A 99 6.57 32.68 -10.57
C GLY A 99 7.98 33.22 -10.35
N GLY A 100 9.02 32.51 -10.79
CA GLY A 100 10.41 32.97 -10.74
C GLY A 100 10.98 33.18 -12.14
N THR A 101 11.96 34.08 -12.29
CA THR A 101 12.71 34.27 -13.56
C THR A 101 13.41 33.00 -14.04
N ASP A 102 13.57 32.02 -13.15
CA ASP A 102 14.34 30.81 -13.36
C ASP A 102 13.44 29.57 -13.33
N GLN A 103 12.15 29.69 -13.70
CA GLN A 103 11.22 28.55 -13.78
C GLN A 103 10.64 28.41 -15.18
N ALA A 104 10.64 27.18 -15.71
CA ALA A 104 10.03 26.82 -16.97
C ALA A 104 8.88 25.83 -16.77
N CYS A 105 7.89 25.89 -17.65
CA CYS A 105 6.83 24.89 -17.69
C CYS A 105 7.27 23.68 -18.51
N VAL A 106 7.41 22.52 -17.85
CA VAL A 106 7.70 21.25 -18.52
C VAL A 106 6.67 20.22 -18.09
N ALA A 107 5.88 19.73 -19.05
CA ALA A 107 4.84 18.72 -18.83
C ALA A 107 3.88 19.07 -17.66
N ASP A 108 3.31 20.28 -17.69
CA ASP A 108 2.38 20.80 -16.67
C ASP A 108 2.98 20.93 -15.26
N ARG A 109 4.31 20.90 -15.12
CA ARG A 109 5.03 21.12 -13.87
C ARG A 109 5.98 22.31 -13.99
N CYS A 110 5.94 23.22 -13.00
CA CYS A 110 6.97 24.25 -12.86
C CYS A 110 8.29 23.58 -12.42
N VAL A 111 9.30 23.64 -13.28
CA VAL A 111 10.64 23.14 -13.01
C VAL A 111 11.64 24.29 -13.05
N LEU A 112 12.74 24.17 -12.32
CA LEU A 112 13.83 25.15 -12.34
C LEU A 112 14.49 25.14 -13.74
N ASP A 113 14.57 26.29 -14.40
CA ASP A 113 15.28 26.46 -15.66
C ASP A 113 16.75 26.78 -15.38
N CYS A 114 17.59 25.78 -15.63
CA CYS A 114 19.03 25.86 -15.43
C CYS A 114 19.81 26.12 -16.72
N GLY A 115 19.12 26.41 -17.82
CA GLY A 115 19.70 26.57 -19.15
C GLY A 115 20.41 25.29 -19.61
N ALA A 116 21.73 25.37 -19.80
CA ALA A 116 22.55 24.23 -20.20
C ALA A 116 22.96 23.31 -19.04
N ARG A 117 22.70 23.71 -17.79
CA ARG A 117 23.04 22.93 -16.59
C ARG A 117 21.84 22.07 -16.17
N GLU A 118 22.12 21.01 -15.42
CA GLU A 118 21.08 20.11 -14.93
C GLU A 118 20.35 20.72 -13.72
N ALA A 119 19.01 20.60 -13.70
CA ALA A 119 18.20 20.94 -12.54
C ALA A 119 18.10 19.73 -11.60
N CYS A 120 18.21 19.94 -10.29
CA CYS A 120 18.14 18.84 -9.34
C CYS A 120 17.37 19.18 -8.07
N GLY A 121 16.65 18.19 -7.52
CA GLY A 121 15.73 18.36 -6.40
C GLY A 121 14.33 18.77 -6.85
N GLU A 122 13.44 19.00 -5.89
CA GLU A 122 12.05 19.38 -6.14
C GLU A 122 11.64 20.60 -5.32
N GLY A 123 10.67 21.37 -5.84
CA GLY A 123 10.08 22.51 -5.13
C GLY A 123 11.11 23.58 -4.76
N ALA A 124 11.03 24.10 -3.54
CA ALA A 124 11.94 25.15 -3.04
C ALA A 124 13.39 24.67 -2.81
N ALA A 125 13.62 23.35 -2.76
CA ALA A 125 14.95 22.76 -2.64
C ALA A 125 15.60 22.48 -4.00
N ALA A 126 14.89 22.72 -5.11
CA ALA A 126 15.45 22.56 -6.44
C ALA A 126 16.59 23.56 -6.66
N ALA A 127 17.72 23.08 -7.19
CA ALA A 127 18.89 23.87 -7.47
C ALA A 127 19.53 23.45 -8.81
N CYS A 128 20.19 24.38 -9.47
CA CYS A 128 20.97 24.10 -10.67
C CYS A 128 22.34 23.55 -10.28
N CYS A 129 22.68 22.37 -10.78
CA CYS A 129 23.97 21.75 -10.53
C CYS A 129 25.12 22.55 -11.15
N ALA A 130 26.36 22.24 -10.72
CA ALA A 130 27.55 22.79 -11.35
C ALA A 130 27.69 22.25 -12.78
N GLU A 131 28.55 22.90 -13.58
CA GLU A 131 28.82 22.43 -14.93
C GLU A 131 29.44 21.02 -14.91
N GLY A 132 28.86 20.08 -15.67
CA GLY A 132 29.31 18.69 -15.74
C GLY A 132 28.76 17.77 -14.64
N ASP A 133 28.07 18.31 -13.64
CA ASP A 133 27.34 17.53 -12.64
C ASP A 133 25.99 17.06 -13.19
N LEU A 134 25.49 15.96 -12.64
CA LEU A 134 24.18 15.40 -12.95
C LEU A 134 23.30 15.31 -11.71
N CYS A 135 21.98 15.36 -11.90
CA CYS A 135 21.05 15.11 -10.83
C CYS A 135 20.92 13.59 -10.61
N TYR A 136 21.40 13.11 -9.47
CA TYR A 136 21.30 11.71 -9.12
C TYR A 136 20.77 11.55 -7.69
N LEU A 137 19.68 10.82 -7.55
CA LEU A 137 18.98 10.59 -6.28
C LEU A 137 18.60 11.89 -5.54
N GLY A 138 18.22 12.93 -6.30
CA GLY A 138 17.81 14.22 -5.75
C GLY A 138 18.97 15.10 -5.26
N ALA A 139 20.22 14.73 -5.54
CA ALA A 139 21.39 15.54 -5.26
C ALA A 139 22.26 15.74 -6.51
N CYS A 140 22.88 16.91 -6.63
CA CYS A 140 23.92 17.13 -7.64
C CYS A 140 25.12 16.24 -7.31
N ARG A 141 25.57 15.49 -8.31
CA ARG A 141 26.69 14.56 -8.21
C ARG A 141 27.61 14.74 -9.40
N THR A 142 28.89 14.85 -9.12
CA THR A 142 29.95 14.82 -10.13
C THR A 142 30.17 13.37 -10.58
N PRO A 143 29.96 13.04 -11.85
CA PRO A 143 30.25 11.69 -12.36
C PRO A 143 31.74 11.36 -12.25
N GLY A 144 32.03 10.11 -11.88
CA GLY A 144 33.39 9.59 -11.71
C GLY A 144 34.07 9.15 -13.00
N ALA A 145 34.93 8.15 -12.90
CA ALA A 145 35.69 7.61 -14.03
C ALA A 145 34.77 7.08 -15.15
N ALA A 146 35.27 7.08 -16.39
CA ALA A 146 34.59 6.41 -17.50
C ALA A 146 34.60 4.90 -17.28
N CYS A 147 33.48 4.24 -17.55
CA CYS A 147 33.31 2.82 -17.27
C CYS A 147 32.48 2.13 -18.36
N THR A 148 32.67 0.82 -18.50
CA THR A 148 31.81 -0.05 -19.33
C THR A 148 31.11 -1.12 -18.50
N ARG A 149 31.67 -1.44 -17.33
CA ARG A 149 31.16 -2.41 -16.37
C ARG A 149 31.38 -1.88 -14.95
N THR A 150 30.55 -2.33 -14.00
CA THR A 150 30.66 -1.98 -12.58
C THR A 150 32.02 -2.29 -11.96
N THR A 151 32.75 -3.27 -12.51
CA THR A 151 34.10 -3.63 -12.04
C THR A 151 35.17 -2.62 -12.43
N ASP A 152 34.85 -1.66 -13.30
CA ASP A 152 35.75 -0.56 -13.67
C ASP A 152 35.67 0.61 -12.66
N CYS A 153 34.75 0.56 -11.69
CA CYS A 153 34.49 1.61 -10.70
C CYS A 153 35.04 1.25 -9.30
N GLU A 154 35.19 2.26 -8.44
CA GLU A 154 35.67 2.06 -7.07
C GLU A 154 34.63 1.36 -6.19
N ASP A 155 35.07 0.86 -5.03
CA ASP A 155 34.17 0.31 -4.02
C ASP A 155 33.15 1.36 -3.59
N GLY A 156 31.88 0.97 -3.43
CA GLY A 156 30.78 1.92 -3.25
C GLY A 156 30.21 2.55 -4.52
N GLU A 157 30.80 2.37 -5.71
CA GLU A 157 30.29 2.93 -6.97
C GLU A 157 29.81 1.89 -7.98
N TYR A 158 28.91 2.28 -8.88
CA TYR A 158 28.49 1.45 -10.00
C TYR A 158 28.61 2.18 -11.34
N CYS A 159 28.77 1.42 -12.41
CA CYS A 159 28.80 1.99 -13.75
C CYS A 159 27.38 2.25 -14.23
N GLU A 160 27.01 3.53 -14.38
CA GLU A 160 25.76 3.89 -15.05
C GLU A 160 25.99 3.83 -16.56
N ALA A 161 25.23 2.97 -17.25
CA ALA A 161 25.49 2.59 -18.64
C ALA A 161 25.07 3.65 -19.68
N THR A 162 24.12 4.51 -19.35
CA THR A 162 23.61 5.59 -20.22
C THR A 162 24.59 6.76 -20.27
N VAL A 163 25.16 7.11 -19.12
CA VAL A 163 26.13 8.18 -18.92
C VAL A 163 27.55 7.68 -19.19
N GLY A 164 27.80 6.38 -19.01
CA GLY A 164 29.13 5.76 -19.19
C GLY A 164 30.12 6.18 -18.12
N ARG A 165 29.63 6.47 -16.91
CA ARG A 165 30.40 7.01 -15.79
C ARG A 165 30.07 6.27 -14.49
N CYS A 166 31.07 6.20 -13.61
CA CYS A 166 30.88 5.69 -12.27
C CYS A 166 30.05 6.67 -11.43
N LEU A 167 29.02 6.17 -10.77
CA LEU A 167 28.18 6.92 -9.85
C LEU A 167 28.15 6.23 -8.47
N PRO A 168 28.00 6.99 -7.37
CA PRO A 168 27.82 6.41 -6.05
C PRO A 168 26.61 5.47 -6.02
N ARG A 169 26.74 4.32 -5.37
CA ARG A 169 25.57 3.46 -5.10
C ARG A 169 24.68 4.15 -4.07
N ALA A 170 23.37 3.96 -4.19
CA ALA A 170 22.36 4.37 -3.20
C ALA A 170 22.43 3.56 -1.89
N THR A 171 23.62 3.09 -1.49
CA THR A 171 23.83 2.25 -0.30
C THR A 171 24.16 3.06 0.95
N GLU A 172 24.24 4.39 0.85
CA GLU A 172 24.43 5.27 2.02
C GLU A 172 23.13 5.68 2.72
N GLY A 173 21.97 5.16 2.28
CA GLY A 173 20.76 5.19 3.10
C GLY A 173 20.86 4.19 4.26
N GLU A 174 20.15 4.44 5.38
CA GLU A 174 19.93 3.42 6.42
C GLU A 174 19.61 2.09 5.72
N ALA A 175 20.42 1.07 5.99
CA ALA A 175 20.21 -0.22 5.39
C ALA A 175 18.75 -0.62 5.63
N CYS A 176 17.99 -0.85 4.56
CA CYS A 176 16.70 -1.53 4.59
C CYS A 176 16.90 -3.02 4.97
N GLU A 177 17.77 -3.28 5.95
CA GLU A 177 18.12 -4.58 6.46
C GLU A 177 17.31 -4.79 7.74
N TYR A 178 16.36 -5.71 7.65
CA TYR A 178 15.65 -6.20 8.80
C TYR A 178 16.36 -7.46 9.32
N MET A 179 17.00 -7.35 10.48
CA MET A 179 17.46 -8.51 11.24
C MET A 179 16.35 -8.94 12.22
N PRO A 180 15.69 -10.09 12.02
CA PRO A 180 14.73 -10.58 13.01
C PRO A 180 15.40 -10.82 14.37
N PRO A 181 14.70 -10.57 15.48
CA PRO A 181 15.19 -11.00 16.79
C PRO A 181 15.37 -12.52 16.78
N VAL A 182 16.51 -12.97 17.32
CA VAL A 182 16.82 -14.39 17.43
C VAL A 182 16.04 -14.97 18.62
N GLU A 183 15.16 -15.92 18.38
CA GLU A 183 14.50 -16.69 19.43
C GLU A 183 15.26 -18.01 19.70
N GLU A 184 15.02 -18.60 20.87
CA GLU A 184 15.64 -19.88 21.26
C GLU A 184 15.03 -21.04 20.47
N LEU A 185 15.85 -21.74 19.68
CA LEU A 185 15.44 -22.97 19.00
C LEU A 185 15.34 -24.13 20.02
N ARG A 186 14.11 -24.52 20.37
CA ARG A 186 13.84 -25.68 21.24
C ARG A 186 13.72 -26.95 20.43
N ILE A 187 14.75 -27.80 20.46
CA ILE A 187 14.79 -29.09 19.77
C ILE A 187 14.31 -30.18 20.73
N THR A 188 13.31 -30.96 20.33
CA THR A 188 12.88 -32.19 20.98
C THR A 188 13.03 -33.35 20.02
N GLU A 189 13.50 -34.50 20.52
CA GLU A 189 13.60 -35.70 19.71
C GLU A 189 12.19 -36.22 19.37
N GLU A 190 11.94 -36.44 18.08
CA GLU A 190 10.72 -37.07 17.58
C GLU A 190 10.88 -38.59 17.58
N TRP A 191 11.97 -39.07 16.96
CA TRP A 191 12.43 -40.45 17.01
C TRP A 191 13.94 -40.50 16.75
N HIS A 192 14.53 -41.67 17.02
CA HIS A 192 15.93 -41.93 16.67
C HIS A 192 16.06 -43.32 16.05
N TRP A 193 17.05 -43.46 15.17
CA TRP A 193 17.49 -44.72 14.61
C TRP A 193 19.00 -44.89 14.88
N PRO A 194 19.49 -46.11 15.20
CA PRO A 194 18.73 -47.35 15.38
C PRO A 194 17.93 -47.35 16.69
N PRO A 195 16.88 -48.19 16.80
CA PRO A 195 16.22 -48.42 18.08
C PRO A 195 17.21 -49.01 19.09
N ALA A 196 16.88 -48.98 20.39
CA ALA A 196 17.78 -49.46 21.45
C ALA A 196 18.25 -50.92 21.28
N ALA A 197 17.48 -51.75 20.59
CA ALA A 197 17.83 -53.14 20.27
C ALA A 197 18.84 -53.28 19.10
N GLY A 198 19.17 -52.17 18.43
CA GLY A 198 19.94 -52.14 17.19
C GLY A 198 19.10 -52.41 15.94
N PRO A 199 19.72 -52.31 14.74
CA PRO A 199 19.06 -52.63 13.48
C PRO A 199 18.61 -54.09 13.41
N ALA A 200 17.43 -54.36 12.83
CA ALA A 200 16.90 -55.73 12.76
C ALA A 200 17.73 -56.65 11.85
N VAL A 201 18.36 -56.08 10.83
CA VAL A 201 19.25 -56.78 9.90
C VAL A 201 20.60 -56.08 9.84
N PHE A 202 21.68 -56.88 9.82
CA PHE A 202 23.07 -56.40 9.90
C PHE A 202 23.27 -55.48 11.11
N ALA A 203 23.07 -56.01 12.32
CA ALA A 203 23.06 -55.23 13.57
C ALA A 203 24.34 -54.40 13.83
N THR A 204 25.47 -54.78 13.23
CA THR A 204 26.73 -54.03 13.35
C THR A 204 26.87 -52.88 12.34
N HIS A 205 25.94 -52.73 11.40
CA HIS A 205 25.92 -51.65 10.40
C HIS A 205 24.99 -50.53 10.88
N ASP A 206 25.46 -49.77 11.86
CA ASP A 206 24.73 -48.74 12.60
C ASP A 206 25.34 -47.33 12.47
N GLN A 207 26.42 -47.18 11.71
CA GLN A 207 27.10 -45.91 11.49
C GLN A 207 26.62 -45.21 10.22
N VAL A 208 26.46 -43.87 10.23
CA VAL A 208 26.02 -43.04 9.09
C VAL A 208 26.96 -41.84 8.92
N MET A 209 27.38 -41.55 7.68
CA MET A 209 28.28 -40.42 7.38
C MET A 209 27.93 -39.67 6.07
N MET A 210 26.76 -39.92 5.48
CA MET A 210 26.29 -39.18 4.31
C MET A 210 24.95 -38.51 4.63
N ALA A 211 24.63 -37.45 3.89
CA ALA A 211 23.31 -36.84 3.96
C ALA A 211 22.21 -37.87 3.59
N PRO A 212 21.11 -37.93 4.35
CA PRO A 212 19.97 -38.77 4.01
C PRO A 212 19.20 -38.21 2.80
N MET A 213 18.39 -39.05 2.18
CA MET A 213 17.36 -38.65 1.21
C MET A 213 15.98 -38.79 1.86
N VAL A 214 15.07 -37.90 1.50
CA VAL A 214 13.69 -37.88 2.02
C VAL A 214 12.72 -37.98 0.84
N ALA A 215 11.84 -38.98 0.86
CA ALA A 215 10.84 -39.23 -0.19
C ALA A 215 9.73 -40.16 0.34
N ASN A 216 8.53 -40.07 -0.22
CA ASN A 216 7.41 -40.96 0.13
C ASN A 216 7.66 -42.34 -0.51
N LEU A 217 7.66 -43.40 0.30
CA LEU A 217 7.85 -44.80 -0.13
C LEU A 217 6.69 -45.71 0.30
N THR A 218 5.88 -45.28 1.27
CA THR A 218 4.70 -45.99 1.78
C THR A 218 3.41 -45.23 1.50
N ASP A 219 2.32 -46.00 1.35
CA ASP A 219 0.92 -45.55 1.32
C ASP A 219 0.44 -45.57 2.79
N ASP A 220 0.56 -44.43 3.46
CA ASP A 220 0.27 -44.30 4.89
C ASP A 220 -1.19 -43.91 5.17
N ASP A 221 -1.90 -43.36 4.17
CA ASP A 221 -3.31 -42.98 4.28
C ASP A 221 -4.30 -44.04 3.72
N GLY A 222 -3.78 -45.04 3.00
CA GLY A 222 -4.51 -46.21 2.52
C GLY A 222 -5.33 -45.95 1.26
N ASP A 223 -5.06 -44.89 0.52
CA ASP A 223 -5.82 -44.52 -0.68
C ASP A 223 -5.40 -45.31 -1.95
N GLY A 224 -4.27 -46.03 -1.87
CA GLY A 224 -3.77 -46.92 -2.90
C GLY A 224 -2.75 -46.28 -3.84
N ASP A 225 -2.28 -45.05 -3.57
CA ASP A 225 -1.12 -44.47 -4.21
C ASP A 225 -0.03 -44.02 -3.21
N VAL A 226 1.07 -43.46 -3.73
CA VAL A 226 2.18 -42.95 -2.92
C VAL A 226 2.51 -41.57 -3.47
N ASP A 227 2.04 -40.53 -2.80
CA ASP A 227 2.04 -39.18 -3.36
C ASP A 227 2.56 -38.09 -2.41
N ARG A 228 1.83 -37.01 -2.14
CA ARG A 228 2.21 -35.93 -1.21
C ARG A 228 1.38 -35.96 0.07
N ASP A 229 0.32 -36.75 0.10
CA ASP A 229 -0.56 -36.87 1.25
C ASP A 229 -0.02 -37.91 2.25
N ASP A 230 0.95 -38.76 1.83
CA ASP A 230 1.71 -39.67 2.72
C ASP A 230 2.83 -39.01 3.53
N VAL A 231 3.25 -39.71 4.58
CA VAL A 231 4.38 -39.31 5.43
C VAL A 231 5.70 -39.62 4.70
N PRO A 232 6.62 -38.64 4.57
CA PRO A 232 7.88 -38.88 3.88
C PRO A 232 8.84 -39.76 4.66
N ASP A 233 9.45 -40.75 4.00
CA ASP A 233 10.41 -41.67 4.59
C ASP A 233 11.86 -41.18 4.44
N VAL A 234 12.74 -41.70 5.30
CA VAL A 234 14.16 -41.35 5.31
C VAL A 234 15.01 -42.51 4.80
N VAL A 235 15.70 -42.30 3.69
CA VAL A 235 16.61 -43.27 3.05
C VAL A 235 18.05 -42.87 3.30
N PHE A 236 18.82 -43.80 3.86
CA PHE A 236 20.24 -43.59 4.12
C PHE A 236 20.98 -44.92 3.97
N HIS A 237 22.30 -44.87 4.09
CA HIS A 237 23.16 -46.04 4.04
C HIS A 237 23.92 -46.13 5.36
N THR A 238 24.23 -47.34 5.77
CA THR A 238 24.94 -47.60 7.01
C THR A 238 26.15 -48.48 6.78
N PHE A 239 27.19 -48.27 7.57
CA PHE A 239 28.42 -49.07 7.57
C PHE A 239 28.75 -49.57 8.97
N THR A 240 29.74 -50.47 9.06
CA THR A 240 30.18 -51.05 10.33
C THR A 240 31.56 -50.51 10.72
N GLY A 241 31.73 -50.13 12.00
CA GLY A 241 32.99 -49.62 12.53
C GLY A 241 33.50 -48.41 11.73
N ASN A 242 34.61 -48.60 11.00
CA ASN A 242 35.22 -47.57 10.15
C ASN A 242 35.15 -47.88 8.65
N ASP A 243 34.36 -48.88 8.22
CA ASP A 243 34.27 -49.31 6.81
C ASP A 243 33.39 -48.37 5.96
N TYR A 244 33.57 -47.05 6.07
CA TYR A 244 32.75 -46.04 5.38
C TYR A 244 32.97 -46.01 3.85
N TRP A 245 33.95 -46.75 3.32
CA TRP A 245 34.26 -46.84 1.89
C TRP A 245 33.69 -48.11 1.22
N GLY A 246 33.09 -49.03 1.96
CA GLY A 246 32.70 -50.35 1.48
C GLY A 246 31.51 -50.95 2.24
N ASN A 247 30.98 -52.06 1.72
CA ASN A 247 30.00 -52.91 2.40
C ASN A 247 28.78 -52.19 3.05
N GLY A 248 28.34 -51.09 2.45
CA GLY A 248 27.20 -50.33 2.97
C GLY A 248 25.87 -51.05 2.77
N ILE A 249 24.98 -50.92 3.75
CA ILE A 249 23.58 -51.38 3.71
C ILE A 249 22.69 -50.18 3.42
N LEU A 250 21.86 -50.24 2.38
CA LEU A 250 20.81 -49.25 2.17
C LEU A 250 19.65 -49.53 3.13
N ARG A 251 19.17 -48.49 3.80
CA ARG A 251 18.07 -48.54 4.77
C ARG A 251 17.02 -47.51 4.40
N ALA A 252 15.77 -47.81 4.72
CA ALA A 252 14.73 -46.81 4.82
C ALA A 252 13.97 -47.01 6.12
N VAL A 253 13.65 -45.88 6.76
CA VAL A 253 12.84 -45.82 7.97
C VAL A 253 11.66 -44.90 7.72
N SER A 254 10.54 -45.18 8.40
CA SER A 254 9.38 -44.30 8.32
C SER A 254 9.69 -42.94 8.92
N GLY A 255 9.24 -41.87 8.26
CA GLY A 255 9.32 -40.52 8.83
C GLY A 255 8.43 -40.30 10.04
N ASP A 256 7.41 -41.15 10.23
CA ASP A 256 6.43 -41.05 11.31
C ASP A 256 7.05 -41.43 12.68
N ASP A 257 7.76 -42.57 12.74
CA ASP A 257 8.22 -43.15 14.01
C ASP A 257 9.64 -43.75 13.96
N GLY A 258 10.34 -43.65 12.83
CA GLY A 258 11.67 -44.23 12.66
C GLY A 258 11.71 -45.76 12.53
N ARG A 259 10.55 -46.44 12.37
CA ARG A 259 10.51 -47.90 12.16
C ARG A 259 11.19 -48.29 10.85
N GLU A 260 11.93 -49.39 10.83
CA GLU A 260 12.59 -49.88 9.62
C GLU A 260 11.55 -50.39 8.61
N LEU A 261 11.51 -49.79 7.41
CA LEU A 261 10.71 -50.27 6.28
C LEU A 261 11.42 -51.40 5.55
N TRP A 262 12.72 -51.23 5.32
CA TRP A 262 13.60 -52.28 4.82
C TRP A 262 15.07 -52.07 5.21
N PRO A 263 15.88 -53.14 5.27
CA PRO A 263 15.55 -54.55 4.93
C PRO A 263 14.57 -55.22 5.90
N ALA A 264 13.53 -55.89 5.38
CA ALA A 264 12.56 -56.60 6.20
C ALA A 264 13.14 -57.92 6.75
N PRO A 265 12.90 -58.28 8.03
CA PRO A 265 13.33 -59.56 8.58
C PRO A 265 12.86 -60.75 7.74
N GLY A 266 13.77 -61.68 7.41
CA GLY A 266 13.43 -62.88 6.64
C GLY A 266 13.38 -62.71 5.11
N THR A 267 13.66 -61.52 4.58
CA THR A 267 13.93 -61.33 3.15
C THR A 267 15.42 -61.48 2.87
N ASP A 268 15.81 -62.23 1.82
CA ASP A 268 17.20 -62.33 1.39
C ASP A 268 17.70 -60.94 0.99
N PRO A 269 18.69 -60.36 1.71
CA PRO A 269 19.13 -59.00 1.47
C PRO A 269 19.99 -58.99 0.21
N GLY A 270 19.36 -58.85 -0.95
CA GLY A 270 20.02 -58.52 -2.22
C GLY A 270 20.65 -57.11 -2.24
N TYR A 271 21.06 -56.57 -1.09
CA TYR A 271 21.53 -55.21 -0.89
C TYR A 271 22.96 -55.00 -0.35
N PRO A 272 23.91 -55.96 -0.32
CA PRO A 272 25.30 -55.55 -0.24
C PRO A 272 25.66 -54.85 -1.55
N ARG A 273 25.95 -53.54 -1.50
CA ARG A 273 26.55 -52.82 -2.63
C ARG A 273 27.97 -53.35 -2.85
N ARG A 274 28.11 -54.52 -3.50
CA ARG A 274 29.40 -54.96 -4.03
C ARG A 274 29.82 -54.00 -5.14
N ARG A 275 31.12 -53.74 -5.24
CA ARG A 275 31.75 -52.91 -6.28
C ARG A 275 31.11 -53.19 -7.65
N ALA A 276 30.61 -52.14 -8.29
CA ALA A 276 30.08 -52.13 -9.66
C ALA A 276 28.96 -53.16 -9.95
N ALA A 277 27.78 -53.00 -9.36
CA ALA A 277 26.56 -53.63 -9.88
C ALA A 277 25.51 -52.56 -10.20
N ARG A 278 25.06 -52.56 -11.46
CA ARG A 278 24.08 -51.64 -12.04
C ARG A 278 22.76 -51.70 -11.28
N SER A 279 22.18 -50.53 -11.01
CA SER A 279 20.81 -50.38 -10.55
C SER A 279 19.86 -51.10 -11.52
N ARG A 280 19.13 -52.10 -11.03
CA ARG A 280 17.97 -52.66 -11.74
C ARG A 280 16.76 -51.83 -11.35
N SER A 281 16.41 -50.88 -12.22
CA SER A 281 15.07 -50.28 -12.25
C SER A 281 14.09 -51.34 -12.74
N VAL A 282 13.19 -51.82 -11.88
CA VAL A 282 11.97 -52.51 -12.32
C VAL A 282 10.98 -51.42 -12.71
N SER A 283 10.83 -51.18 -14.01
CA SER A 283 9.76 -50.32 -14.52
C SER A 283 8.52 -51.19 -14.76
N SER A 284 7.45 -50.98 -13.99
CA SER A 284 6.12 -51.41 -14.43
C SER A 284 5.64 -50.39 -15.47
N SER A 285 5.55 -50.84 -16.72
CA SER A 285 5.06 -50.05 -17.84
C SER A 285 3.53 -49.93 -17.77
N ARG A 286 3.00 -48.71 -17.65
CA ARG A 286 1.66 -48.37 -18.17
C ARG A 286 1.61 -46.94 -18.70
N THR A 287 1.65 -46.88 -20.03
CA THR A 287 1.28 -45.80 -20.96
C THR A 287 -0.02 -45.10 -20.51
N ARG A 288 -0.19 -43.76 -20.49
CA ARG A 288 -0.36 -42.81 -21.62
C ARG A 288 -0.76 -41.39 -21.10
N PRO A 289 -0.99 -40.37 -21.95
CA PRO A 289 -0.29 -39.08 -22.04
C PRO A 289 -0.85 -37.91 -21.19
N GLY A 290 -0.04 -36.85 -20.99
CA GLY A 290 -0.35 -35.67 -20.14
C GLY A 290 -1.54 -34.78 -20.56
N PRO A 291 -1.83 -33.71 -19.79
CA PRO A 291 -1.11 -32.46 -20.01
C PRO A 291 -0.74 -31.63 -18.75
N ARG A 292 0.40 -30.93 -18.86
CA ARG A 292 0.77 -29.60 -18.31
C ARG A 292 0.47 -29.29 -16.82
N SER A 293 1.54 -29.25 -16.02
CA SER A 293 1.58 -28.52 -14.74
C SER A 293 1.36 -27.01 -14.92
N PRO A 294 0.46 -26.38 -14.14
CA PRO A 294 0.65 -25.00 -13.73
C PRO A 294 1.71 -24.97 -12.63
N ARG A 295 2.65 -24.02 -12.73
CA ARG A 295 3.63 -23.74 -11.69
C ARG A 295 2.89 -23.22 -10.45
N ALA A 296 2.83 -24.02 -9.39
CA ALA A 296 2.43 -23.54 -8.07
C ALA A 296 3.69 -23.06 -7.32
N ARG A 297 3.91 -21.74 -7.32
CA ARG A 297 4.78 -21.07 -6.36
C ARG A 297 4.02 -21.05 -5.04
N SER A 298 4.45 -21.81 -4.03
CA SER A 298 3.96 -21.58 -2.67
C SER A 298 4.75 -20.40 -2.10
N ALA A 299 4.11 -19.24 -2.09
CA ALA A 299 4.60 -18.06 -1.42
C ALA A 299 4.20 -18.16 0.05
N PHE A 300 5.18 -18.30 0.95
CA PHE A 300 4.98 -18.01 2.36
C PHE A 300 4.71 -16.51 2.49
N ALA A 301 3.44 -16.14 2.62
CA ALA A 301 3.02 -14.77 2.90
C ALA A 301 3.32 -14.44 4.38
N ALA A 302 4.53 -13.97 4.65
CA ALA A 302 4.80 -13.19 5.85
C ALA A 302 4.40 -11.74 5.56
N THR A 303 3.21 -11.33 6.00
CA THR A 303 2.78 -9.93 5.93
C THR A 303 3.66 -9.11 6.87
N ARG A 304 4.74 -8.51 6.36
CA ARG A 304 5.55 -7.52 7.09
C ARG A 304 5.36 -6.17 6.42
N ARG A 305 4.71 -5.24 7.13
CA ARG A 305 4.76 -3.82 6.80
C ARG A 305 6.21 -3.36 6.93
N VAL A 306 6.82 -3.03 5.80
CA VAL A 306 8.01 -2.20 5.76
C VAL A 306 7.53 -0.78 6.06
N ILE A 307 7.91 -0.23 7.22
CA ILE A 307 7.70 1.19 7.50
C ILE A 307 9.00 1.87 7.09
N CYS A 308 9.00 2.46 5.89
CA CYS A 308 9.96 3.50 5.53
C CYS A 308 9.44 4.81 6.14
N SER A 309 10.30 5.55 6.83
CA SER A 309 10.02 6.94 7.22
C SER A 309 10.58 7.88 6.17
#